data_AF-A0A665T5L1-F1
#
_entry.id   AF-A0A665T5L1-F1
#
_cell.length_a   1.000
_cell.length_b   1.000
_cell.length_c   1.000
_cell.angle_alpha   90.00
_cell.angle_beta   90.00
_cell.angle_gamma   90.00
#
_symmetry.space_group_name_H-M   'P 1'
#
loop_
_entity.id
_entity.type
_entity.pdbx_description
1 polymer ?
#
loop_
_entity_poly.entity_id
_entity_poly.type
_entity_poly.pdbx_seq_one_letter_code
_entity_poly.pdbx_strand_id
1 'polypeptide(L)'
;MWPREELLKPIWYAFTALDLDHRGKVSKSQLKVREDFNVVEFNKMCWILCYKKNICTKGLLIKDDDAFKVWCIFNFLSEDKYPLVIVSEEIEYFLRKLVDTMGSEWSEDKFADYKLQLQAKRNCLTVWEFIEVMGMGYFSKGMNRQTLSLGINEVFQELILDVLKQGYLLKKGHKRKNWTERWFILKPNSLSYFVNEDLVDEKGKIYLEQNCCVESLPDKDGKKCIFIIKCTDKTYEIIASDKKTKQEWIQAIQTCIQSLRLGLLSPHREARLRRRELRQRQHAEEDQLVEKMRQLQAANEKKQRQLEAMREKMEEATAKAALEELRRKRTQVDLQDRYRLDLEREKMVRQQMEEQVAQKSSELEQYFQRVQELENMYHRLEEALDDERQAKQDEEAMRKLQARLLEEEATKRAELEQIHLQQQRVLSQTESEKQELVAEQLAKERELQKAILQLEKLEHERQGAVEQYEEISRKLERAANKTKTWKDKVARHEGLVHLIHPGHKAPQRITNWGPASFTDIELEMRKKSWQESKNQRAQPK
;
A
#
# COMPACT_ATOMS: atom_id res chain seq x y z
N MET A 1 34.98 62.13 63.06
CA MET A 1 35.39 61.02 63.95
C MET A 1 35.88 59.88 63.07
N TRP A 2 36.90 59.13 63.47
CA TRP A 2 37.41 58.02 62.65
C TRP A 2 36.46 56.80 62.71
N PRO A 3 36.15 56.14 61.58
CA PRO A 3 35.35 54.91 61.59
C PRO A 3 36.04 53.81 62.40
N ARG A 4 35.27 53.05 63.19
CA ARG A 4 35.78 51.96 64.04
C ARG A 4 36.59 50.94 63.23
N GLU A 5 36.15 50.63 62.02
CA GLU A 5 36.74 49.64 61.13
C GLU A 5 38.16 50.03 60.66
N GLU A 6 38.41 51.32 60.42
CA GLU A 6 39.74 51.80 60.06
C GLU A 6 40.73 51.69 61.23
N LEU A 7 40.26 51.91 62.46
CA LEU A 7 41.09 51.75 63.66
C LEU A 7 41.45 50.28 63.95
N LEU A 8 40.62 49.32 63.51
CA LEU A 8 40.92 47.87 63.65
C LEU A 8 42.13 47.42 62.82
N LYS A 9 42.47 48.13 61.74
CA LYS A 9 43.60 47.76 60.87
C LYS A 9 44.97 47.90 61.56
N PRO A 10 45.33 49.07 62.16
CA PRO A 10 46.45 49.21 63.09
C PRO A 10 46.47 48.15 64.21
N ILE A 11 45.31 47.88 64.83
CA ILE A 11 45.18 46.94 65.94
C ILE A 11 45.55 45.53 65.51
N TRP A 12 45.11 45.08 64.34
CA TRP A 12 45.41 43.74 63.83
C TRP A 12 46.91 43.50 63.69
N TYR A 13 47.63 44.40 63.02
CA TYR A 13 49.09 44.32 62.91
C TYR A 13 49.79 44.28 64.28
N ALA A 14 49.38 45.14 65.20
CA ALA A 14 49.95 45.18 66.55
C ALA A 14 49.71 43.89 67.35
N PHE A 15 48.49 43.33 67.28
CA PHE A 15 48.12 42.14 68.04
C PHE A 15 48.75 40.88 67.44
N THR A 16 48.73 40.71 66.11
CA THR A 16 49.43 39.60 65.45
C THR A 16 50.94 39.61 65.75
N ALA A 17 51.57 40.79 65.86
CA ALA A 17 52.97 40.91 66.25
C ALA A 17 53.26 40.60 67.73
N LEU A 18 52.25 40.65 68.62
CA LEU A 18 52.32 40.26 70.03
C LEU A 18 52.02 38.77 70.25
N ASP A 19 51.01 38.22 69.55
CA ASP A 19 50.66 36.80 69.58
C ASP A 19 51.84 35.92 69.12
N LEU A 20 52.54 36.33 68.05
CA LEU A 20 53.77 35.72 67.55
C LEU A 20 54.94 35.76 68.55
N ASP A 21 54.93 36.71 69.48
CA ASP A 21 55.93 36.86 70.54
C ASP A 21 55.53 36.13 71.83
N HIS A 22 54.32 35.60 71.89
CA HIS A 22 53.62 35.14 73.09
C HIS A 22 53.53 36.20 74.23
N ARG A 23 53.76 37.48 73.92
CA ARG A 23 53.82 38.59 74.89
C ARG A 23 52.45 39.23 75.13
N GLY A 24 51.59 38.49 75.83
CA GLY A 24 50.39 39.02 76.48
C GLY A 24 49.12 38.96 75.63
N LYS A 25 48.00 38.68 76.30
CA LYS A 25 46.65 38.60 75.70
C LYS A 25 45.92 39.93 75.91
N VAL A 26 45.94 40.82 74.91
CA VAL A 26 45.14 42.06 74.93
C VAL A 26 43.73 41.76 74.44
N SER A 27 42.70 42.15 75.20
CA SER A 27 41.32 41.92 74.78
C SER A 27 40.80 43.07 73.91
N LYS A 28 40.10 42.73 72.82
CA LYS A 28 39.38 43.71 71.98
C LYS A 28 38.33 44.53 72.76
N SER A 29 37.91 44.08 73.96
CA SER A 29 36.98 44.81 74.83
C SER A 29 37.62 45.94 75.67
N GLN A 30 38.95 46.06 75.71
CA GLN A 30 39.65 47.03 76.56
C GLN A 30 39.89 48.39 75.89
N LEU A 31 39.67 48.49 74.57
CA LEU A 31 39.92 49.70 73.78
C LEU A 31 38.76 50.70 73.88
N LYS A 32 38.82 51.58 74.88
CA LYS A 32 37.95 52.77 74.98
C LYS A 32 38.63 53.98 74.32
N VAL A 33 37.97 54.55 73.32
CA VAL A 33 38.37 55.85 72.73
C VAL A 33 38.05 56.95 73.75
N ARG A 34 39.01 57.83 74.02
CA ARG A 34 38.84 59.02 74.87
C ARG A 34 38.59 60.27 74.00
N GLU A 35 38.18 61.36 74.64
CA GLU A 35 37.89 62.64 73.97
C GLU A 35 39.14 63.29 73.35
N ASP A 36 40.33 62.99 73.89
CA ASP A 36 41.66 63.44 73.46
C ASP A 36 42.31 62.52 72.40
N PHE A 37 41.55 61.65 71.72
CA PHE A 37 42.09 60.63 70.82
C PHE A 37 42.87 61.19 69.60
N ASN A 38 44.19 61.06 69.66
CA ASN A 38 45.11 61.35 68.55
C ASN A 38 45.38 60.09 67.70
N VAL A 39 44.80 60.04 66.50
CA VAL A 39 44.96 58.91 65.56
C VAL A 39 46.43 58.66 65.16
N VAL A 40 47.27 59.70 65.10
CA VAL A 40 48.68 59.57 64.67
C VAL A 40 49.50 58.88 65.75
N GLU A 41 49.28 59.25 67.00
CA GLU A 41 49.95 58.66 68.16
C GLU A 41 49.49 57.21 68.39
N PHE A 42 48.19 56.94 68.24
CA PHE A 42 47.64 55.59 68.23
C PHE A 42 48.25 54.72 67.13
N ASN A 43 48.29 55.21 65.89
CA ASN A 43 48.94 54.51 64.78
C ASN A 43 50.43 54.27 65.06
N LYS A 44 51.12 55.24 65.67
CA LYS A 44 52.55 55.14 66.02
C LYS A 44 52.80 54.09 67.11
N MET A 45 51.91 53.96 68.09
CA MET A 45 51.96 52.85 69.07
C MET A 45 51.79 51.49 68.38
N CYS A 46 50.79 51.34 67.50
CA CYS A 46 50.58 50.09 66.77
C CYS A 46 51.78 49.74 65.87
N TRP A 47 52.33 50.72 65.15
CA TRP A 47 53.53 50.58 64.31
C TRP A 47 54.74 50.08 65.10
N ILE A 48 55.03 50.70 66.27
CA ILE A 48 56.17 50.34 67.12
C ILE A 48 56.16 48.85 67.52
N LEU A 49 54.97 48.26 67.70
CA LEU A 49 54.82 46.84 68.07
C LEU A 49 55.10 45.87 66.91
N CYS A 50 54.84 46.27 65.66
CA CYS A 50 54.96 45.38 64.49
C CYS A 50 56.19 45.62 63.60
N TYR A 51 56.71 46.84 63.47
CA TYR A 51 57.61 47.17 62.35
C TYR A 51 58.99 46.48 62.42
N LYS A 52 59.62 46.42 63.60
CA LYS A 52 61.02 45.95 63.78
C LYS A 52 61.29 44.50 63.34
N LYS A 53 60.24 43.70 63.15
CA LYS A 53 60.33 42.27 62.76
C LYS A 53 60.12 42.05 61.26
N ASN A 54 59.56 43.04 60.56
CA ASN A 54 59.00 42.87 59.21
C ASN A 54 59.59 43.82 58.16
N ILE A 55 60.43 44.80 58.55
CA ILE A 55 61.07 45.76 57.63
C ILE A 55 62.57 45.85 57.91
N CYS A 56 63.34 45.94 56.84
CA CYS A 56 64.73 46.38 56.85
C CYS A 56 64.88 47.57 55.89
N THR A 57 64.97 48.81 56.40
CA THR A 57 65.14 50.03 55.59
C THR A 57 66.53 50.18 54.96
N LYS A 58 67.42 49.19 55.10
CA LYS A 58 68.79 49.23 54.56
C LYS A 58 68.77 49.07 53.03
N GLY A 59 69.21 50.11 52.33
CA GLY A 59 69.26 50.15 50.86
C GLY A 59 68.03 50.76 50.20
N LEU A 60 66.96 51.05 50.96
CA LEU A 60 65.79 51.75 50.47
C LEU A 60 65.98 53.28 50.50
N LEU A 61 65.29 53.99 49.62
CA LEU A 61 65.24 55.45 49.58
C LEU A 61 64.42 56.06 50.73
N ILE A 62 63.62 55.27 51.46
CA ILE A 62 62.75 55.72 52.57
C ILE A 62 63.41 55.53 53.95
N LYS A 63 63.07 56.41 54.90
CA LYS A 63 63.41 56.25 56.33
C LYS A 63 62.28 55.52 57.07
N ASP A 64 62.53 55.14 58.31
CA ASP A 64 61.52 54.57 59.23
C ASP A 64 60.30 55.48 59.44
N ASP A 65 60.45 56.82 59.39
CA ASP A 65 59.35 57.79 59.46
C ASP A 65 58.51 57.83 58.17
N ASP A 66 59.16 57.71 57.00
CA ASP A 66 58.49 57.61 55.71
C ASP A 66 57.74 56.25 55.61
N ALA A 67 58.37 55.17 56.07
CA ALA A 67 57.76 53.84 56.15
C ALA A 67 56.53 53.82 57.08
N PHE A 68 56.56 54.53 58.21
CA PHE A 68 55.39 54.71 59.08
C PHE A 68 54.24 55.44 58.38
N LYS A 69 54.53 56.49 57.60
CA LYS A 69 53.53 57.22 56.80
C LYS A 69 52.94 56.33 55.71
N VAL A 70 53.77 55.60 54.97
CA VAL A 70 53.32 54.62 53.95
C VAL A 70 52.50 53.49 54.58
N TRP A 71 52.83 53.00 55.79
CA TRP A 71 52.01 52.04 56.53
C TRP A 71 50.64 52.59 56.93
N CYS A 72 50.55 53.86 57.33
CA CYS A 72 49.27 54.52 57.57
C CYS A 72 48.44 54.66 56.29
N ILE A 73 49.08 55.05 55.18
CA ILE A 73 48.44 55.16 53.85
C ILE A 73 47.95 53.78 53.36
N PHE A 74 48.73 52.72 53.57
CA PHE A 74 48.30 51.35 53.32
C PHE A 74 47.08 50.98 54.16
N ASN A 75 47.06 51.27 55.47
CA ASN A 75 45.89 50.99 56.30
C ASN A 75 44.64 51.75 55.81
N PHE A 76 44.81 52.96 55.28
CA PHE A 76 43.73 53.73 54.66
C PHE A 76 43.26 53.19 53.30
N LEU A 77 44.16 52.70 52.44
CA LEU A 77 43.87 52.26 51.06
C LEU A 77 43.58 50.75 50.89
N SER A 78 44.03 49.92 51.84
CA SER A 78 43.84 48.47 51.84
C SER A 78 42.38 48.04 51.83
N GLU A 79 42.12 46.82 51.37
CA GLU A 79 40.80 46.20 51.49
C GLU A 79 40.50 45.78 52.94
N ASP A 80 39.21 45.72 53.30
CA ASP A 80 38.79 45.51 54.70
C ASP A 80 38.68 44.02 55.08
N LYS A 81 39.42 43.17 54.36
CA LYS A 81 39.53 41.72 54.58
C LYS A 81 40.90 41.42 55.19
N TYR A 82 40.95 40.47 56.13
CA TYR A 82 42.18 40.05 56.79
C TYR A 82 42.70 38.72 56.20
N PRO A 83 44.02 38.53 55.99
CA PRO A 83 45.11 39.49 56.20
C PRO A 83 45.02 40.70 55.27
N LEU A 84 45.39 41.88 55.77
CA LEU A 84 45.24 43.13 55.02
C LEU A 84 46.17 43.16 53.80
N VAL A 85 45.59 43.56 52.67
CA VAL A 85 46.28 43.73 51.37
C VAL A 85 45.80 45.00 50.66
N ILE A 86 46.66 45.56 49.83
CA ILE A 86 46.33 46.64 48.88
C ILE A 86 46.29 46.07 47.46
N VAL A 87 45.23 46.40 46.71
CA VAL A 87 45.00 45.91 45.34
C VAL A 87 45.68 46.78 44.29
N SER A 88 45.88 46.25 43.08
CA SER A 88 46.65 46.90 42.01
C SER A 88 46.20 48.34 41.70
N GLU A 89 44.89 48.62 41.80
CA GLU A 89 44.28 49.90 41.45
C GLU A 89 44.48 50.97 42.55
N GLU A 90 44.61 50.54 43.81
CA GLU A 90 44.91 51.44 44.93
C GLU A 90 46.43 51.68 45.07
N ILE A 91 47.26 50.70 44.66
CA ILE A 91 48.71 50.90 44.45
C ILE A 91 48.92 51.94 43.34
N GLU A 92 48.22 51.79 42.21
CA GLU A 92 48.27 52.72 41.07
C GLU A 92 47.82 54.14 41.49
N TYR A 93 46.69 54.25 42.19
CA TYR A 93 46.19 55.52 42.72
C TYR A 93 47.21 56.21 43.63
N PHE A 94 47.84 55.47 44.56
CA PHE A 94 48.86 56.05 45.43
C PHE A 94 50.10 56.47 44.63
N LEU A 95 50.58 55.63 43.73
CA LEU A 95 51.78 55.89 42.94
C LEU A 95 51.63 57.09 42.00
N ARG A 96 50.51 57.22 41.27
CA ARG A 96 50.22 58.41 40.45
C ARG A 96 50.20 59.67 41.32
N LYS A 97 49.44 59.66 42.43
CA LYS A 97 49.35 60.79 43.37
C LYS A 97 50.72 61.17 43.99
N LEU A 98 51.54 60.19 44.34
CA LEU A 98 52.89 60.41 44.85
C LEU A 98 53.78 61.07 43.78
N VAL A 99 53.76 60.55 42.56
CA VAL A 99 54.49 61.10 41.41
C VAL A 99 54.05 62.54 41.08
N ASP A 100 52.76 62.83 41.13
CA ASP A 100 52.19 64.19 40.99
C ASP A 100 52.74 65.15 42.07
N THR A 101 52.72 64.77 43.36
CA THR A 101 53.27 65.62 44.45
C THR A 101 54.77 65.88 44.30
N MET A 102 55.51 64.96 43.66
CA MET A 102 56.94 65.13 43.38
C MET A 102 57.23 65.86 42.07
N GLY A 103 56.21 66.39 41.38
CA GLY A 103 56.36 67.08 40.09
C GLY A 103 57.03 66.22 39.01
N SER A 104 56.90 64.91 39.11
CA SER A 104 57.60 63.93 38.28
C SER A 104 56.69 63.38 37.18
N GLU A 105 57.26 62.91 36.07
CA GLU A 105 56.47 62.25 35.01
C GLU A 105 56.05 60.83 35.43
N TRP A 106 54.77 60.52 35.22
CA TRP A 106 54.24 59.16 35.38
C TRP A 106 54.61 58.27 34.20
N SER A 107 55.09 57.06 34.49
CA SER A 107 55.50 56.08 33.48
C SER A 107 54.49 54.93 33.41
N GLU A 108 53.52 55.09 32.52
CA GLU A 108 52.42 54.13 32.29
C GLU A 108 52.96 52.71 32.00
N ASP A 109 53.94 52.60 31.09
CA ASP A 109 54.53 51.32 30.67
C ASP A 109 55.17 50.55 31.82
N LYS A 110 55.99 51.23 32.65
CA LYS A 110 56.62 50.64 33.84
C LYS A 110 55.59 50.08 34.81
N PHE A 111 54.46 50.77 34.96
CA PHE A 111 53.40 50.29 35.83
C PHE A 111 52.59 49.15 35.19
N ALA A 112 52.38 49.17 33.88
CA ALA A 112 51.75 48.05 33.16
C ALA A 112 52.58 46.76 33.27
N ASP A 113 53.89 46.83 33.03
CA ASP A 113 54.83 45.70 33.21
C ASP A 113 54.78 45.16 34.66
N TYR A 114 54.79 46.06 35.64
CA TYR A 114 54.69 45.69 37.05
C TYR A 114 53.32 45.08 37.41
N LYS A 115 52.23 45.60 36.84
CA LYS A 115 50.85 45.12 37.04
C LYS A 115 50.68 43.71 36.50
N LEU A 116 51.26 43.39 35.34
CA LEU A 116 51.33 42.03 34.80
C LEU A 116 52.09 41.07 35.74
N GLN A 117 53.26 41.50 36.26
CA GLN A 117 54.02 40.70 37.25
C GLN A 117 53.28 40.52 38.59
N LEU A 118 52.46 41.49 38.99
CA LEU A 118 51.64 41.43 40.20
C LEU A 118 50.42 40.50 40.02
N GLN A 119 49.75 40.59 38.86
CA GLN A 119 48.64 39.71 38.47
C GLN A 119 49.09 38.23 38.41
N ALA A 120 50.26 37.95 37.85
CA ALA A 120 50.85 36.61 37.82
C ALA A 120 51.18 36.01 39.22
N LYS A 121 51.12 36.82 40.29
CA LYS A 121 51.31 36.38 41.68
C LYS A 121 50.00 36.29 42.46
N ARG A 122 49.39 37.46 42.75
CA ARG A 122 48.25 37.61 43.69
C ARG A 122 47.33 38.81 43.38
N ASN A 123 47.68 39.66 42.41
CA ASN A 123 47.06 40.96 42.11
C ASN A 123 46.99 41.96 43.30
N CYS A 124 47.74 41.71 44.37
CA CYS A 124 47.76 42.54 45.59
C CYS A 124 49.09 42.41 46.34
N LEU A 125 49.37 43.37 47.23
CA LEU A 125 50.55 43.40 48.10
C LEU A 125 50.15 43.45 49.57
N THR A 126 50.97 42.86 50.44
CA THR A 126 51.00 43.18 51.88
C THR A 126 51.68 44.53 52.12
N VAL A 127 51.53 45.09 53.32
CA VAL A 127 52.13 46.39 53.67
C VAL A 127 53.66 46.40 53.59
N TRP A 128 54.30 45.25 53.84
CA TRP A 128 55.76 45.13 53.83
C TRP A 128 56.29 45.18 52.40
N GLU A 129 55.73 44.36 51.51
CA GLU A 129 56.04 44.38 50.06
C GLU A 129 55.73 45.76 49.44
N PHE A 130 54.62 46.39 49.84
CA PHE A 130 54.26 47.75 49.40
C PHE A 130 55.31 48.80 49.83
N ILE A 131 55.77 48.75 51.07
CA ILE A 131 56.81 49.65 51.60
C ILE A 131 58.16 49.42 50.90
N GLU A 132 58.54 48.17 50.62
CA GLU A 132 59.73 47.86 49.82
C GLU A 132 59.61 48.42 48.39
N VAL A 133 58.49 48.19 47.71
CA VAL A 133 58.25 48.66 46.34
C VAL A 133 58.26 50.20 46.24
N MET A 134 57.80 50.92 47.27
CA MET A 134 57.98 52.37 47.37
C MET A 134 59.45 52.74 47.62
N GLY A 135 60.10 52.03 48.53
CA GLY A 135 61.50 52.26 48.91
C GLY A 135 62.52 52.04 47.79
N MET A 136 62.22 51.17 46.83
CA MET A 136 63.06 50.92 45.64
C MET A 136 62.92 52.00 44.56
N GLY A 137 61.90 52.87 44.62
CA GLY A 137 61.75 54.04 43.75
C GLY A 137 61.51 53.75 42.26
N TYR A 138 61.12 52.53 41.88
CA TYR A 138 61.10 52.03 40.50
C TYR A 138 60.34 52.92 39.49
N PHE A 139 59.27 53.63 39.92
CA PHE A 139 58.28 54.22 39.01
C PHE A 139 58.60 55.62 38.49
N SER A 140 59.57 56.34 39.08
CA SER A 140 60.08 57.61 38.50
C SER A 140 61.50 57.45 37.95
N LYS A 141 62.06 58.53 37.38
CA LYS A 141 63.47 58.64 36.98
C LYS A 141 64.12 59.70 37.87
N GLY A 142 65.34 59.43 38.37
CA GLY A 142 66.07 60.39 39.22
C GLY A 142 65.55 60.55 40.66
N MET A 143 64.76 59.60 41.17
CA MET A 143 64.25 59.62 42.55
C MET A 143 65.39 59.76 43.56
N ASN A 144 65.30 60.76 44.44
CA ASN A 144 66.17 60.91 45.60
C ASN A 144 65.35 60.85 46.90
N ARG A 145 66.03 60.58 48.02
CA ARG A 145 65.38 60.41 49.34
C ARG A 145 64.61 61.65 49.81
N GLN A 146 65.10 62.85 49.52
CA GLN A 146 64.48 64.09 49.96
C GLN A 146 63.14 64.32 49.24
N THR A 147 63.13 64.23 47.90
CA THR A 147 61.92 64.34 47.08
C THR A 147 60.89 63.26 47.46
N LEU A 148 61.31 62.01 47.64
CA LEU A 148 60.42 60.91 48.04
C LEU A 148 59.82 61.12 49.44
N SER A 149 60.62 61.57 50.41
CA SER A 149 60.16 61.87 51.78
C SER A 149 59.16 63.04 51.80
N LEU A 150 59.37 64.07 50.96
CA LEU A 150 58.43 65.18 50.78
C LEU A 150 57.09 64.70 50.18
N GLY A 151 57.11 63.98 49.05
CA GLY A 151 55.89 63.45 48.43
C GLY A 151 55.10 62.52 49.36
N ILE A 152 55.78 61.58 50.04
CA ILE A 152 55.14 60.71 51.05
C ILE A 152 54.51 61.55 52.17
N ASN A 153 55.16 62.64 52.60
CA ASN A 153 54.65 63.52 53.63
C ASN A 153 53.41 64.32 53.17
N GLU A 154 53.40 64.84 51.95
CA GLU A 154 52.23 65.55 51.38
C GLU A 154 51.03 64.62 51.24
N VAL A 155 51.21 63.43 50.65
CA VAL A 155 50.13 62.45 50.51
C VAL A 155 49.64 61.93 51.87
N PHE A 156 50.51 61.87 52.88
CA PHE A 156 50.11 61.58 54.27
C PHE A 156 49.28 62.71 54.89
N GLN A 157 49.65 63.98 54.68
CA GLN A 157 48.85 65.13 55.15
C GLN A 157 47.44 65.12 54.51
N GLU A 158 47.37 64.87 53.19
CA GLU A 158 46.11 64.77 52.45
C GLU A 158 45.25 63.58 52.93
N LEU A 159 45.74 62.34 52.77
CA LEU A 159 44.92 61.13 52.93
C LEU A 159 44.72 60.70 54.40
N ILE A 160 45.70 60.96 55.27
CA ILE A 160 45.66 60.49 56.67
C ILE A 160 45.34 61.62 57.64
N LEU A 161 45.76 62.85 57.37
CA LEU A 161 45.47 63.98 58.25
C LEU A 161 44.29 64.83 57.75
N ASP A 162 43.62 64.43 56.67
CA ASP A 162 42.48 65.11 56.06
C ASP A 162 42.78 66.62 55.82
N VAL A 163 44.00 66.95 55.36
CA VAL A 163 44.41 68.32 54.99
C VAL A 163 43.99 68.62 53.56
N LEU A 164 43.07 69.57 53.40
CA LEU A 164 42.43 69.89 52.11
C LEU A 164 43.07 71.11 51.41
N LYS A 165 43.65 72.03 52.19
CA LYS A 165 44.46 73.16 51.69
C LYS A 165 45.34 73.70 52.82
N GLN A 166 46.53 74.16 52.49
CA GLN A 166 47.45 74.83 53.40
C GLN A 166 48.17 75.99 52.72
N GLY A 167 48.74 76.92 53.50
CA GLY A 167 49.44 78.10 52.97
C GLY A 167 49.42 79.31 53.91
N TYR A 168 50.27 80.29 53.64
CA TYR A 168 50.29 81.57 54.36
C TYR A 168 49.11 82.48 53.95
N LEU A 169 48.46 83.09 54.95
CA LEU A 169 47.45 84.13 54.76
C LEU A 169 47.60 85.24 55.82
N LEU A 170 47.23 86.47 55.44
CA LEU A 170 47.21 87.62 56.34
C LEU A 170 45.89 87.64 57.12
N LYS A 171 45.94 87.35 58.43
CA LYS A 171 44.78 87.30 59.31
C LYS A 171 44.60 88.60 60.08
N LYS A 172 43.36 89.12 60.17
CA LYS A 172 43.02 90.24 61.07
C LYS A 172 42.93 89.77 62.53
N GLY A 173 43.55 90.52 63.43
CA GLY A 173 43.52 90.29 64.87
C GLY A 173 42.20 90.74 65.49
N HIS A 174 41.52 89.86 66.23
CA HIS A 174 40.15 90.15 66.71
C HIS A 174 40.10 91.35 67.69
N LYS A 175 41.01 91.40 68.67
CA LYS A 175 41.11 92.50 69.66
C LYS A 175 41.82 93.75 69.09
N ARG A 176 43.08 93.63 68.64
CA ARG A 176 43.93 94.78 68.23
C ARG A 176 43.83 95.18 66.75
N LYS A 177 42.97 94.55 65.93
CA LYS A 177 42.69 94.82 64.49
C LYS A 177 43.88 94.85 63.50
N ASN A 178 45.12 94.78 63.97
CA ASN A 178 46.31 94.56 63.15
C ASN A 178 46.21 93.29 62.29
N TRP A 179 46.94 93.28 61.18
CA TRP A 179 47.06 92.13 60.29
C TRP A 179 48.36 91.41 60.58
N THR A 180 48.31 90.08 60.67
CA THR A 180 49.47 89.22 60.90
C THR A 180 49.42 88.03 59.96
N GLU A 181 50.53 87.73 59.30
CA GLU A 181 50.68 86.52 58.51
C GLU A 181 50.69 85.28 59.42
N ARG A 182 50.01 84.22 58.99
CA ARG A 182 49.91 82.94 59.69
C ARG A 182 49.86 81.82 58.65
N TRP A 183 50.43 80.67 58.99
CA TRP A 183 50.22 79.45 58.22
C TRP A 183 48.84 78.87 58.55
N PHE A 184 48.00 78.65 57.55
CA PHE A 184 46.67 78.07 57.72
C PHE A 184 46.63 76.62 57.24
N ILE A 185 45.83 75.79 57.92
CA ILE A 185 45.51 74.42 57.52
C ILE A 185 43.99 74.23 57.55
N LEU A 186 43.42 73.93 56.39
CA LEU A 186 42.01 73.56 56.22
C LEU A 186 41.83 72.04 56.34
N LYS A 187 40.89 71.64 57.18
CA LYS A 187 40.39 70.27 57.34
C LYS A 187 38.86 70.29 57.23
N PRO A 188 38.17 69.16 56.95
CA PRO A 188 36.73 69.13 56.67
C PRO A 188 35.81 69.87 57.65
N ASN A 189 36.18 69.95 58.93
CA ASN A 189 35.40 70.61 59.99
C ASN A 189 36.10 71.80 60.67
N SER A 190 37.30 72.18 60.22
CA SER A 190 38.06 73.24 60.91
C SER A 190 39.19 73.83 60.07
N LEU A 191 39.45 75.11 60.32
CA LEU A 191 40.55 75.88 59.74
C LEU A 191 41.45 76.38 60.89
N SER A 192 42.53 75.64 61.16
CA SER A 192 43.54 75.97 62.17
C SER A 192 44.56 76.95 61.60
N TYR A 193 45.17 77.79 62.45
CA TYR A 193 46.24 78.70 62.04
C TYR A 193 47.39 78.78 63.05
N PHE A 194 48.61 78.73 62.52
CA PHE A 194 49.88 78.61 63.24
C PHE A 194 50.77 79.83 63.00
N VAL A 195 51.84 80.00 63.77
CA VAL A 195 52.84 81.04 63.50
C VAL A 195 53.48 80.84 62.12
N ASN A 196 53.90 79.62 61.83
CA ASN A 196 54.62 79.20 60.63
C ASN A 196 54.27 77.75 60.24
N GLU A 197 54.88 77.25 59.16
CA GLU A 197 54.67 75.91 58.60
C GLU A 197 55.17 74.73 59.46
N ASP A 198 55.95 74.96 60.52
CA ASP A 198 56.43 73.90 61.44
C ASP A 198 55.29 73.26 62.27
N LEU A 199 54.11 73.90 62.32
CA LEU A 199 52.91 73.48 63.04
C LEU A 199 53.03 73.36 64.58
N VAL A 200 54.15 73.80 65.15
CA VAL A 200 54.42 73.71 66.61
C VAL A 200 53.54 74.66 67.43
N ASP A 201 53.23 75.85 66.91
CA ASP A 201 52.58 76.93 67.68
C ASP A 201 51.23 77.32 67.07
N GLU A 202 50.16 76.59 67.43
CA GLU A 202 48.77 76.87 67.02
C GLU A 202 48.26 78.14 67.73
N LYS A 203 47.98 79.20 66.97
CA LYS A 203 47.44 80.47 67.48
C LYS A 203 45.91 80.52 67.45
N GLY A 204 45.26 79.43 67.07
CA GLY A 204 43.84 79.20 67.24
C GLY A 204 43.20 78.46 66.07
N LYS A 205 41.93 78.11 66.28
CA LYS A 205 41.13 77.26 65.42
C LYS A 205 39.79 77.91 65.10
N ILE A 206 39.41 77.88 63.82
CA ILE A 206 38.09 78.26 63.35
C ILE A 206 37.34 76.95 63.12
N TYR A 207 36.30 76.68 63.91
CA TYR A 207 35.44 75.54 63.64
C TYR A 207 34.52 75.88 62.47
N LEU A 208 34.39 74.95 61.52
CA LEU A 208 33.48 75.08 60.39
C LEU A 208 32.20 74.33 60.77
N GLU A 209 31.10 75.06 60.82
CA GLU A 209 29.76 74.60 61.20
C GLU A 209 28.81 74.75 60.01
N GLN A 210 27.67 74.07 60.02
CA GLN A 210 26.73 74.07 58.89
C GLN A 210 26.17 75.47 58.57
N ASN A 211 26.06 76.33 59.58
CA ASN A 211 25.59 77.71 59.49
C ASN A 211 26.69 78.73 59.13
N CYS A 212 27.97 78.31 59.06
CA CYS A 212 29.04 79.18 58.60
C CYS A 212 28.82 79.63 57.15
N CYS A 213 29.39 80.78 56.79
CA CYS A 213 29.59 81.17 55.40
C CYS A 213 30.99 81.75 55.19
N VAL A 214 31.44 81.78 53.94
CA VAL A 214 32.63 82.54 53.53
C VAL A 214 32.31 83.35 52.28
N GLU A 215 32.67 84.63 52.32
CA GLU A 215 32.27 85.65 51.36
C GLU A 215 33.49 86.44 50.86
N SER A 216 33.49 86.76 49.58
CA SER A 216 34.43 87.73 49.01
C SER A 216 34.07 89.14 49.46
N LEU A 217 34.96 89.81 50.17
CA LEU A 217 34.84 91.25 50.44
C LEU A 217 35.43 92.09 49.29
N PRO A 218 34.97 93.34 49.09
CA PRO A 218 35.62 94.31 48.23
C PRO A 218 36.98 94.73 48.81
N ASP A 219 37.85 95.24 47.94
CA ASP A 219 39.14 95.82 48.34
C ASP A 219 38.90 97.10 49.19
N LYS A 220 39.62 97.26 50.31
CA LYS A 220 39.39 98.32 51.31
C LYS A 220 40.69 98.73 52.02
N ASP A 221 40.84 100.00 52.39
CA ASP A 221 41.95 100.52 53.21
C ASP A 221 43.34 100.17 52.62
N GLY A 222 43.46 100.28 51.29
CA GLY A 222 44.63 99.90 50.49
C GLY A 222 44.84 98.38 50.31
N LYS A 223 44.09 97.55 51.04
CA LYS A 223 44.21 96.09 51.00
C LYS A 223 43.31 95.49 49.94
N LYS A 224 43.87 94.54 49.19
CA LYS A 224 43.19 93.79 48.14
C LYS A 224 43.01 92.34 48.56
N CYS A 225 42.24 91.58 47.78
CA CYS A 225 42.11 90.12 47.96
C CYS A 225 41.54 89.72 49.35
N ILE A 226 40.70 90.58 49.92
CA ILE A 226 40.06 90.38 51.23
C ILE A 226 38.90 89.38 51.10
N PHE A 227 38.77 88.46 52.05
CA PHE A 227 37.58 87.63 52.25
C PHE A 227 37.23 87.53 53.74
N ILE A 228 36.00 87.11 54.04
CA ILE A 228 35.52 86.97 55.43
C ILE A 228 34.87 85.61 55.64
N ILE A 229 35.24 84.93 56.71
CA ILE A 229 34.51 83.77 57.23
C ILE A 229 33.61 84.27 58.36
N LYS A 230 32.31 83.96 58.30
CA LYS A 230 31.36 84.21 59.38
C LYS A 230 30.98 82.87 60.01
N CYS A 231 31.16 82.78 61.32
CA CYS A 231 30.74 81.67 62.17
C CYS A 231 29.64 82.15 63.12
N THR A 232 29.02 81.22 63.86
CA THR A 232 27.92 81.47 64.81
C THR A 232 28.15 82.65 65.75
N ASP A 233 29.37 82.82 66.27
CA ASP A 233 29.70 83.81 67.31
C ASP A 233 30.85 84.77 66.95
N LYS A 234 31.55 84.53 65.82
CA LYS A 234 32.78 85.23 65.44
C LYS A 234 32.88 85.41 63.93
N THR A 235 33.53 86.50 63.53
CA THR A 235 33.92 86.75 62.13
C THR A 235 35.43 86.89 62.00
N TYR A 236 35.94 86.42 60.86
CA TYR A 236 37.37 86.32 60.56
C TYR A 236 37.64 86.95 59.20
N GLU A 237 38.10 88.20 59.19
CA GLU A 237 38.65 88.85 57.99
C GLU A 237 40.05 88.30 57.70
N ILE A 238 40.27 87.87 56.45
CA ILE A 238 41.50 87.24 55.96
C ILE A 238 41.86 87.83 54.58
N ILE A 239 43.15 87.97 54.29
CA ILE A 239 43.69 88.42 53.02
C ILE A 239 44.57 87.31 52.44
N ALA A 240 44.38 87.02 51.14
CA ALA A 240 45.29 86.20 50.36
C ALA A 240 46.31 87.06 49.60
N SER A 241 47.41 86.45 49.18
CA SER A 241 48.44 87.04 48.30
C SER A 241 47.87 87.70 47.04
N ASP A 242 46.92 87.03 46.40
CA ASP A 242 46.44 87.35 45.05
C ASP A 242 44.99 86.87 44.83
N LYS A 243 44.44 87.18 43.65
CA LYS A 243 43.05 86.87 43.29
C LYS A 243 42.80 85.37 43.08
N LYS A 244 43.76 84.60 42.57
CA LYS A 244 43.64 83.14 42.37
C LYS A 244 43.62 82.46 43.73
N THR A 245 44.62 82.74 44.56
CA THR A 245 44.72 82.21 45.92
C THR A 245 43.50 82.57 46.77
N LYS A 246 42.96 83.80 46.67
CA LYS A 246 41.67 84.17 47.29
C LYS A 246 40.54 83.22 46.89
N GLN A 247 40.34 82.99 45.59
CA GLN A 247 39.23 82.17 45.11
C GLN A 247 39.41 80.69 45.48
N GLU A 248 40.62 80.14 45.40
CA GLU A 248 40.89 78.77 45.84
C GLU A 248 40.58 78.56 47.34
N TRP A 249 40.96 79.50 48.21
CA TRP A 249 40.64 79.41 49.63
C TRP A 249 39.15 79.58 49.92
N ILE A 250 38.47 80.52 49.26
CA ILE A 250 37.01 80.67 49.34
C ILE A 250 36.34 79.36 48.92
N GLN A 251 36.66 78.84 47.73
CA GLN A 251 36.07 77.62 47.17
C GLN A 251 36.29 76.41 48.09
N ALA A 252 37.52 76.19 48.57
CA ALA A 252 37.81 75.05 49.44
C ALA A 252 37.02 75.14 50.77
N ILE A 253 36.91 76.33 51.38
CA ILE A 253 36.12 76.54 52.60
C ILE A 253 34.61 76.38 52.33
N GLN A 254 34.10 76.87 51.20
CA GLN A 254 32.70 76.67 50.78
C GLN A 254 32.39 75.18 50.59
N THR A 255 33.27 74.43 49.94
CA THR A 255 33.14 72.97 49.78
C THR A 255 33.09 72.26 51.13
N CYS A 256 33.96 72.61 52.09
CA CYS A 256 33.91 72.04 53.45
C CYS A 256 32.56 72.30 54.13
N ILE A 257 32.09 73.56 54.12
CA ILE A 257 30.80 73.96 54.70
C ILE A 257 29.64 73.21 54.02
N GLN A 258 29.69 73.02 52.69
CA GLN A 258 28.66 72.31 51.96
C GLN A 258 28.68 70.80 52.24
N SER A 259 29.85 70.17 52.34
CA SER A 259 29.97 68.77 52.79
C SER A 259 29.39 68.57 54.21
N LEU A 260 29.66 69.50 55.13
CA LEU A 260 29.10 69.47 56.49
C LEU A 260 27.57 69.59 56.51
N ARG A 261 26.97 70.42 55.64
CA ARG A 261 25.51 70.55 55.47
C ARG A 261 24.86 69.29 54.91
N LEU A 262 25.54 68.62 53.98
CA LEU A 262 25.08 67.38 53.34
C LEU A 262 25.42 66.11 54.14
N GLY A 263 26.15 66.23 55.26
CA GLY A 263 26.59 65.08 56.06
C GLY A 263 27.65 64.21 55.37
N LEU A 264 28.33 64.72 54.35
CA LEU A 264 29.32 63.98 53.55
C LEU A 264 30.62 63.74 54.34
N LEU A 265 31.30 62.65 53.99
CA LEU A 265 32.64 62.33 54.50
C LEU A 265 33.70 63.27 53.90
N SER A 266 34.96 63.14 54.33
CA SER A 266 36.05 63.88 53.67
C SER A 266 36.21 63.41 52.21
N PRO A 267 36.62 64.30 51.28
CA PRO A 267 36.70 63.98 49.85
C PRO A 267 37.53 62.72 49.54
N HIS A 268 38.63 62.48 50.28
CA HIS A 268 39.50 61.33 50.07
C HIS A 268 38.85 60.01 50.51
N ARG A 269 38.07 60.03 51.60
CA ARG A 269 37.27 58.88 52.06
C ARG A 269 36.15 58.55 51.08
N GLU A 270 35.44 59.57 50.61
CA GLU A 270 34.37 59.40 49.62
C GLU A 270 34.93 58.89 48.29
N ALA A 271 36.05 59.44 47.81
CA ALA A 271 36.73 58.97 46.60
C ALA A 271 37.20 57.51 46.72
N ARG A 272 37.75 57.10 47.88
CA ARG A 272 38.12 55.70 48.14
C ARG A 272 36.90 54.77 48.12
N LEU A 273 35.80 55.16 48.77
CA LEU A 273 34.56 54.39 48.76
C LEU A 273 33.99 54.23 47.34
N ARG A 274 33.92 55.33 46.57
CA ARG A 274 33.50 55.31 45.15
C ARG A 274 34.38 54.39 44.28
N ARG A 275 35.71 54.41 44.47
CA ARG A 275 36.62 53.48 43.76
C ARG A 275 36.35 52.01 44.10
N ARG A 276 36.19 51.69 45.39
CA ARG A 276 35.89 50.32 45.84
C ARG A 276 34.53 49.85 45.33
N GLU A 277 33.51 50.71 45.40
CA GLU A 277 32.17 50.40 44.89
C GLU A 277 32.19 50.15 43.38
N LEU A 278 32.92 50.97 42.61
CA LEU A 278 33.10 50.77 41.18
C LEU A 278 33.75 49.41 40.87
N ARG A 279 34.84 49.05 41.56
CA ARG A 279 35.47 47.71 41.41
C ARG A 279 34.51 46.57 41.75
N GLN A 280 33.69 46.72 42.80
CA GLN A 280 32.71 45.71 43.21
C GLN A 280 31.59 45.54 42.18
N ARG A 281 31.13 46.62 41.55
CA ARG A 281 30.17 46.57 40.44
C ARG A 281 30.78 45.89 39.21
N GLN A 282 31.99 46.27 38.81
CA GLN A 282 32.71 45.66 37.69
C GLN A 282 32.91 44.15 37.88
N HIS A 283 33.39 43.71 39.04
CA HIS A 283 33.54 42.28 39.35
C HIS A 283 32.19 41.53 39.32
N ALA A 284 31.11 42.15 39.84
CA ALA A 284 29.78 41.56 39.81
C ALA A 284 29.18 41.49 38.40
N GLU A 285 29.53 42.43 37.50
CA GLU A 285 29.16 42.42 36.09
C GLU A 285 29.95 41.35 35.31
N GLU A 286 31.24 41.18 35.61
CA GLU A 286 32.10 40.11 35.09
C GLU A 286 31.62 38.72 35.53
N ASP A 287 31.33 38.52 36.82
CA ASP A 287 30.77 37.26 37.36
C ASP A 287 29.44 36.89 36.66
N GLN A 288 28.56 37.88 36.48
CA GLN A 288 27.29 37.69 35.76
C GLN A 288 27.50 37.35 34.28
N LEU A 289 28.50 37.95 33.62
CA LEU A 289 28.83 37.65 32.24
C LEU A 289 29.42 36.23 32.10
N VAL A 290 30.29 35.82 33.01
CA VAL A 290 30.89 34.47 33.05
C VAL A 290 29.82 33.40 33.27
N GLU A 291 28.92 33.57 34.25
CA GLU A 291 27.85 32.62 34.49
C GLU A 291 26.83 32.59 33.32
N LYS A 292 26.54 33.74 32.70
CA LYS A 292 25.72 33.79 31.48
C LYS A 292 26.38 33.09 30.29
N MET A 293 27.70 33.23 30.10
CA MET A 293 28.46 32.49 29.10
C MET A 293 28.40 30.98 29.36
N ARG A 294 28.57 30.56 30.62
CA ARG A 294 28.47 29.16 31.04
C ARG A 294 27.09 28.55 30.77
N GLN A 295 26.02 29.28 31.04
CA GLN A 295 24.65 28.87 30.73
C GLN A 295 24.40 28.76 29.23
N LEU A 296 24.91 29.71 28.43
CA LEU A 296 24.84 29.66 26.96
C LEU A 296 25.64 28.47 26.40
N GLN A 297 26.83 28.17 26.96
CA GLN A 297 27.60 26.99 26.56
C GLN A 297 26.84 25.70 26.87
N ALA A 298 26.31 25.54 28.09
CA ALA A 298 25.54 24.36 28.47
C ALA A 298 24.26 24.19 27.62
N ALA A 299 23.60 25.29 27.24
CA ALA A 299 22.47 25.27 26.32
C ALA A 299 22.87 24.85 24.90
N ASN A 300 24.00 25.35 24.41
CA ASN A 300 24.56 24.96 23.10
C ASN A 300 24.97 23.48 23.07
N GLU A 301 25.68 22.99 24.09
CA GLU A 301 26.02 21.56 24.22
C GLU A 301 24.78 20.67 24.26
N LYS A 302 23.73 21.07 24.99
CA LYS A 302 22.45 20.35 25.01
C LYS A 302 21.79 20.32 23.64
N LYS A 303 21.78 21.45 22.92
CA LYS A 303 21.23 21.55 21.56
C LYS A 303 22.03 20.73 20.54
N GLN A 304 23.36 20.71 20.68
CA GLN A 304 24.27 19.91 19.85
C GLN A 304 23.95 18.40 19.99
N ARG A 305 23.87 17.89 21.23
CA ARG A 305 23.48 16.49 21.52
C ARG A 305 22.08 16.15 21.00
N GLN A 306 21.14 17.10 21.01
CA GLN A 306 19.81 16.91 20.42
C GLN A 306 19.84 16.80 18.88
N LEU A 307 20.70 17.57 18.20
CA LEU A 307 20.88 17.49 16.76
C LEU A 307 21.60 16.19 16.35
N GLU A 308 22.57 15.75 17.14
CA GLU A 308 23.28 14.47 16.94
C GLU A 308 22.33 13.28 17.09
N ALA A 309 21.56 13.21 18.19
CA ALA A 309 20.55 12.18 18.40
C ALA A 309 19.38 12.23 17.38
N MET A 310 19.15 13.38 16.73
CA MET A 310 18.20 13.49 15.61
C MET A 310 18.79 12.95 14.30
N ARG A 311 20.09 13.17 14.04
CA ARG A 311 20.79 12.61 12.88
C ARG A 311 20.89 11.09 12.97
N GLU A 312 21.31 10.56 14.12
CA GLU A 312 21.40 9.12 14.39
C GLU A 312 20.05 8.41 14.14
N LYS A 313 18.94 8.98 14.65
CA LYS A 313 17.58 8.46 14.38
C LYS A 313 17.16 8.55 12.91
N MET A 314 17.62 9.57 12.18
CA MET A 314 17.35 9.70 10.75
C MET A 314 18.13 8.67 9.93
N GLU A 315 19.39 8.41 10.30
CA GLU A 315 20.25 7.40 9.68
C GLU A 315 19.80 5.98 9.99
N GLU A 316 19.36 5.69 11.22
CA GLU A 316 18.67 4.44 11.55
C GLU A 316 17.41 4.26 10.67
N ALA A 317 16.61 5.32 10.49
CA ALA A 317 15.36 5.24 9.74
C ALA A 317 15.60 4.99 8.24
N THR A 318 16.60 5.64 7.63
CA THR A 318 16.95 5.37 6.22
C THR A 318 17.56 3.98 6.05
N ALA A 319 18.41 3.52 6.97
CA ALA A 319 18.96 2.16 6.95
C ALA A 319 17.86 1.08 7.09
N LYS A 320 16.89 1.29 7.99
CA LYS A 320 15.72 0.40 8.17
C LYS A 320 14.84 0.37 6.92
N ALA A 321 14.57 1.53 6.31
CA ALA A 321 13.80 1.63 5.07
C ALA A 321 14.50 0.93 3.89
N ALA A 322 15.80 1.12 3.72
CA ALA A 322 16.60 0.46 2.68
C ALA A 322 16.64 -1.06 2.85
N LEU A 323 16.76 -1.55 4.09
CA LEU A 323 16.69 -2.99 4.40
C LEU A 323 15.30 -3.56 4.06
N GLU A 324 14.23 -2.83 4.30
CA GLU A 324 12.88 -3.26 3.96
C GLU A 324 12.63 -3.22 2.44
N GLU A 325 13.12 -2.21 1.73
CA GLU A 325 13.06 -2.16 0.27
C GLU A 325 13.82 -3.34 -0.38
N LEU A 326 15.00 -3.69 0.16
CA LEU A 326 15.77 -4.85 -0.27
C LEU A 326 15.00 -6.17 -0.02
N ARG A 327 14.29 -6.29 1.11
CA ARG A 327 13.41 -7.44 1.38
C ARG A 327 12.25 -7.51 0.39
N ARG A 328 11.56 -6.39 0.13
CA ARG A 328 10.45 -6.30 -0.84
C ARG A 328 10.90 -6.70 -2.25
N LYS A 329 12.05 -6.17 -2.71
CA LYS A 329 12.68 -6.55 -3.99
C LYS A 329 13.01 -8.03 -4.04
N ARG A 330 13.60 -8.60 -2.98
CA ARG A 330 13.91 -10.03 -2.92
C ARG A 330 12.65 -10.89 -3.01
N THR A 331 11.60 -10.59 -2.25
CA THR A 331 10.33 -11.34 -2.33
C THR A 331 9.65 -11.22 -3.69
N GLN A 332 9.85 -10.12 -4.42
CA GLN A 332 9.34 -9.96 -5.78
C GLN A 332 10.10 -10.84 -6.79
N VAL A 333 11.44 -10.94 -6.66
CA VAL A 333 12.26 -11.86 -7.47
C VAL A 333 11.94 -13.32 -7.14
N ASP A 334 11.87 -13.68 -5.85
CA ASP A 334 11.53 -15.03 -5.38
C ASP A 334 10.13 -15.49 -5.91
N LEU A 335 9.22 -14.56 -6.19
CA LEU A 335 7.92 -14.83 -6.83
C LEU A 335 8.04 -15.01 -8.35
N GLN A 336 8.81 -14.14 -9.03
CA GLN A 336 9.03 -14.25 -10.48
C GLN A 336 9.73 -15.56 -10.86
N ASP A 337 10.73 -16.00 -10.09
CA ASP A 337 11.42 -17.26 -10.33
C ASP A 337 10.50 -18.48 -10.11
N ARG A 338 9.55 -18.42 -9.17
CA ARG A 338 8.52 -19.48 -9.01
C ARG A 338 7.61 -19.56 -10.23
N TYR A 339 7.04 -18.43 -10.65
CA TYR A 339 6.18 -18.39 -11.85
C TYR A 339 6.91 -18.89 -13.10
N ARG A 340 8.20 -18.59 -13.22
CA ARG A 340 9.05 -19.11 -14.29
C ARG A 340 9.20 -20.63 -14.22
N LEU A 341 9.55 -21.18 -13.06
CA LEU A 341 9.72 -22.63 -12.86
C LEU A 341 8.42 -23.40 -13.10
N ASP A 342 7.28 -22.85 -12.68
CA ASP A 342 5.97 -23.48 -12.90
C ASP A 342 5.53 -23.41 -14.38
N LEU A 343 5.83 -22.32 -15.10
CA LEU A 343 5.64 -22.24 -16.55
C LEU A 343 6.57 -23.19 -17.33
N GLU A 344 7.80 -23.38 -16.87
CA GLU A 344 8.74 -24.36 -17.44
C GLU A 344 8.25 -25.80 -17.20
N ARG A 345 7.66 -26.10 -16.03
CA ARG A 345 6.99 -27.38 -15.74
C ARG A 345 5.75 -27.61 -16.62
N GLU A 346 4.88 -26.61 -16.76
CA GLU A 346 3.65 -26.72 -17.57
C GLU A 346 3.98 -27.05 -19.04
N LYS A 347 5.02 -26.41 -19.61
CA LYS A 347 5.52 -26.73 -20.95
C LYS A 347 5.98 -28.18 -21.09
N MET A 348 6.72 -28.71 -20.11
CA MET A 348 7.18 -30.11 -20.12
C MET A 348 6.01 -31.10 -20.06
N VAL A 349 5.02 -30.85 -19.20
CA VAL A 349 3.80 -31.67 -19.10
C VAL A 349 3.00 -31.61 -20.42
N ARG A 350 2.88 -30.41 -21.01
CA ARG A 350 2.20 -30.22 -22.29
C ARG A 350 2.90 -30.99 -23.43
N GLN A 351 4.23 -30.93 -23.51
CA GLN A 351 4.99 -31.68 -24.52
C GLN A 351 4.76 -33.19 -24.38
N GLN A 352 4.81 -33.73 -23.16
CA GLN A 352 4.52 -35.15 -22.89
C GLN A 352 3.09 -35.54 -23.28
N MET A 353 2.12 -34.63 -23.13
CA MET A 353 0.74 -34.84 -23.56
C MET A 353 0.60 -34.82 -25.09
N GLU A 354 1.29 -33.90 -25.77
CA GLU A 354 1.31 -33.81 -27.24
C GLU A 354 1.98 -35.06 -27.86
N GLU A 355 3.04 -35.58 -27.25
CA GLU A 355 3.68 -36.87 -27.62
C GLU A 355 2.73 -38.07 -27.46
N GLN A 356 1.97 -38.16 -26.34
CA GLN A 356 0.99 -39.23 -26.14
C GLN A 356 -0.21 -39.15 -27.10
N VAL A 357 -0.64 -37.94 -27.47
CA VAL A 357 -1.69 -37.75 -28.48
C VAL A 357 -1.21 -38.20 -29.85
N ALA A 358 0.02 -37.86 -30.24
CA ALA A 358 0.61 -38.29 -31.51
C ALA A 358 0.78 -39.82 -31.63
N GLN A 359 1.12 -40.50 -30.53
CA GLN A 359 1.14 -41.97 -30.49
C GLN A 359 -0.26 -42.55 -30.75
N LYS A 360 -1.28 -42.06 -30.05
CA LYS A 360 -2.67 -42.55 -30.19
C LYS A 360 -3.29 -42.24 -31.55
N SER A 361 -2.94 -41.14 -32.21
CA SER A 361 -3.39 -40.90 -33.59
C SER A 361 -2.79 -41.91 -34.57
N SER A 362 -1.51 -42.26 -34.42
CA SER A 362 -0.87 -43.27 -35.29
C SER A 362 -1.41 -44.68 -35.05
N GLU A 363 -1.77 -45.04 -33.81
CA GLU A 363 -2.51 -46.26 -33.52
C GLU A 363 -3.88 -46.27 -34.23
N LEU A 364 -4.62 -45.14 -34.16
CA LEU A 364 -5.96 -45.02 -34.76
C LEU A 364 -5.93 -45.13 -36.29
N GLU A 365 -4.92 -44.57 -36.95
CA GLU A 365 -4.70 -44.70 -38.41
C GLU A 365 -4.54 -46.18 -38.82
N GLN A 366 -3.79 -46.98 -38.04
CA GLN A 366 -3.63 -48.41 -38.28
C GLN A 366 -4.94 -49.20 -38.06
N TYR A 367 -5.80 -48.76 -37.13
CA TYR A 367 -7.15 -49.34 -37.00
C TYR A 367 -8.03 -49.05 -38.21
N PHE A 368 -8.01 -47.82 -38.74
CA PHE A 368 -8.78 -47.48 -39.95
C PHE A 368 -8.34 -48.28 -41.18
N GLN A 369 -7.03 -48.51 -41.39
CA GLN A 369 -6.55 -49.34 -42.48
C GLN A 369 -7.10 -50.77 -42.42
N ARG A 370 -7.11 -51.40 -41.23
CA ARG A 370 -7.66 -52.75 -41.04
C ARG A 370 -9.18 -52.83 -41.28
N VAL A 371 -9.93 -51.79 -40.92
CA VAL A 371 -11.37 -51.72 -41.23
C VAL A 371 -11.57 -51.65 -42.75
N GLN A 372 -10.81 -50.80 -43.44
CA GLN A 372 -10.89 -50.68 -44.90
C GLN A 372 -10.50 -51.99 -45.63
N GLU A 373 -9.52 -52.74 -45.14
CA GLU A 373 -9.16 -54.07 -45.66
C GLU A 373 -10.32 -55.09 -45.50
N LEU A 374 -11.02 -55.07 -44.36
CA LEU A 374 -12.18 -55.92 -44.10
C LEU A 374 -13.38 -55.54 -44.99
N GLU A 375 -13.69 -54.24 -45.13
CA GLU A 375 -14.75 -53.73 -46.01
C GLU A 375 -14.53 -54.16 -47.47
N ASN A 376 -13.29 -54.12 -47.95
CA ASN A 376 -12.91 -54.60 -49.28
C ASN A 376 -13.06 -56.12 -49.45
N MET A 377 -12.92 -56.93 -48.39
CA MET A 377 -13.24 -58.36 -48.45
C MET A 377 -14.75 -58.62 -48.46
N TYR A 378 -15.54 -57.84 -47.71
CA TYR A 378 -17.01 -57.99 -47.70
C TYR A 378 -17.62 -57.72 -49.08
N HIS A 379 -17.19 -56.66 -49.78
CA HIS A 379 -17.68 -56.35 -51.13
C HIS A 379 -17.43 -57.51 -52.11
N ARG A 380 -16.23 -58.12 -52.11
CA ARG A 380 -15.90 -59.27 -52.98
C ARG A 380 -16.70 -60.53 -52.66
N LEU A 381 -17.11 -60.70 -51.39
CA LEU A 381 -18.00 -61.79 -50.98
C LEU A 381 -19.45 -61.54 -51.39
N GLU A 382 -19.88 -60.28 -51.46
CA GLU A 382 -21.22 -59.88 -51.93
C GLU A 382 -21.33 -60.03 -53.46
N GLU A 383 -20.33 -59.58 -54.23
CA GLU A 383 -20.22 -59.80 -55.69
C GLU A 383 -20.34 -61.29 -56.04
N ALA A 384 -19.55 -62.15 -55.38
CA ALA A 384 -19.57 -63.60 -55.62
C ALA A 384 -20.90 -64.29 -55.22
N LEU A 385 -21.67 -63.69 -54.30
CA LEU A 385 -22.98 -64.21 -53.88
C LEU A 385 -24.07 -63.87 -54.91
N ASP A 386 -23.99 -62.71 -55.55
CA ASP A 386 -24.92 -62.33 -56.62
C ASP A 386 -24.64 -63.06 -57.94
N ASP A 387 -23.39 -63.39 -58.25
CA ASP A 387 -23.04 -64.30 -59.36
C ASP A 387 -23.70 -65.69 -59.20
N GLU A 388 -23.67 -66.29 -58.00
CA GLU A 388 -24.35 -67.57 -57.73
C GLU A 388 -25.89 -67.43 -57.83
N ARG A 389 -26.42 -66.29 -57.39
CA ARG A 389 -27.86 -65.96 -57.44
C ARG A 389 -28.35 -65.79 -58.88
N GLN A 390 -27.55 -65.19 -59.75
CA GLN A 390 -27.86 -65.03 -61.17
C GLN A 390 -27.82 -66.39 -61.88
N ALA A 391 -26.76 -67.19 -61.68
CA ALA A 391 -26.62 -68.51 -62.30
C ALA A 391 -27.80 -69.45 -61.99
N LYS A 392 -28.36 -69.40 -60.76
CA LYS A 392 -29.56 -70.16 -60.38
C LYS A 392 -30.84 -69.67 -61.07
N GLN A 393 -31.00 -68.36 -61.30
CA GLN A 393 -32.15 -67.83 -62.02
C GLN A 393 -32.14 -68.25 -63.50
N ASP A 394 -30.96 -68.26 -64.12
CA ASP A 394 -30.80 -68.70 -65.51
C ASP A 394 -31.06 -70.20 -65.68
N GLU A 395 -30.66 -71.04 -64.70
CA GLU A 395 -31.01 -72.47 -64.70
C GLU A 395 -32.53 -72.69 -64.55
N GLU A 396 -33.19 -71.96 -63.65
CA GLU A 396 -34.64 -72.07 -63.44
C GLU A 396 -35.44 -71.57 -64.66
N ALA A 397 -34.96 -70.52 -65.33
CA ALA A 397 -35.53 -70.04 -66.59
C ALA A 397 -35.41 -71.11 -67.71
N MET A 398 -34.26 -71.78 -67.82
CA MET A 398 -34.05 -72.84 -68.80
C MET A 398 -35.00 -74.04 -68.58
N ARG A 399 -35.19 -74.45 -67.31
CA ARG A 399 -36.15 -75.52 -66.93
C ARG A 399 -37.60 -75.13 -67.27
N LYS A 400 -38.00 -73.88 -67.02
CA LYS A 400 -39.34 -73.36 -67.38
C LYS A 400 -39.59 -73.36 -68.89
N LEU A 401 -38.58 -73.01 -69.68
CA LEU A 401 -38.65 -73.05 -71.15
C LEU A 401 -38.83 -74.50 -71.66
N GLN A 402 -38.06 -75.44 -71.10
CA GLN A 402 -38.14 -76.86 -71.44
C GLN A 402 -39.51 -77.47 -71.11
N ALA A 403 -40.11 -77.09 -69.97
CA ALA A 403 -41.42 -77.58 -69.57
C ALA A 403 -42.53 -77.16 -70.55
N ARG A 404 -42.55 -75.88 -70.98
CA ARG A 404 -43.54 -75.37 -71.94
C ARG A 404 -43.45 -76.10 -73.30
N LEU A 405 -42.23 -76.34 -73.80
CA LEU A 405 -42.04 -77.06 -75.06
C LEU A 405 -42.53 -78.52 -75.00
N LEU A 406 -42.42 -79.18 -73.85
CA LEU A 406 -42.96 -80.53 -73.64
C LEU A 406 -44.48 -80.55 -73.56
N GLU A 407 -45.10 -79.52 -72.98
CA GLU A 407 -46.57 -79.34 -72.94
C GLU A 407 -47.15 -79.05 -74.33
N GLU A 408 -46.46 -78.23 -75.13
CA GLU A 408 -46.77 -78.00 -76.55
C GLU A 408 -46.58 -79.23 -77.46
N GLU A 409 -45.72 -80.17 -77.11
CA GLU A 409 -45.58 -81.47 -77.80
C GLU A 409 -46.68 -82.45 -77.37
N ALA A 410 -46.99 -82.51 -76.08
CA ALA A 410 -48.02 -83.40 -75.54
C ALA A 410 -49.43 -83.07 -76.06
N THR A 411 -49.77 -81.78 -76.12
CA THR A 411 -51.05 -81.29 -76.67
C THR A 411 -51.24 -81.67 -78.14
N LYS A 412 -50.24 -81.39 -78.99
CA LYS A 412 -50.29 -81.74 -80.43
C LYS A 412 -50.45 -83.25 -80.66
N ARG A 413 -49.86 -84.09 -79.80
CA ARG A 413 -50.03 -85.55 -79.88
C ARG A 413 -51.45 -86.00 -79.51
N ALA A 414 -52.05 -85.42 -78.46
CA ALA A 414 -53.43 -85.71 -78.07
C ALA A 414 -54.46 -85.32 -79.15
N GLU A 415 -54.24 -84.21 -79.87
CA GLU A 415 -55.07 -83.80 -81.00
C GLU A 415 -54.98 -84.81 -82.17
N LEU A 416 -53.77 -85.21 -82.55
CA LEU A 416 -53.54 -86.22 -83.60
C LEU A 416 -54.16 -87.59 -83.24
N GLU A 417 -54.07 -87.99 -81.98
CA GLU A 417 -54.62 -89.25 -81.48
C GLU A 417 -56.16 -89.23 -81.47
N GLN A 418 -56.80 -88.10 -81.12
CA GLN A 418 -58.25 -87.94 -81.28
C GLN A 418 -58.70 -88.05 -82.75
N ILE A 419 -57.99 -87.39 -83.67
CA ILE A 419 -58.31 -87.43 -85.11
C ILE A 419 -58.20 -88.87 -85.64
N HIS A 420 -57.17 -89.61 -85.24
CA HIS A 420 -57.02 -91.02 -85.61
C HIS A 420 -58.18 -91.88 -85.07
N LEU A 421 -58.56 -91.72 -83.80
CA LEU A 421 -59.70 -92.41 -83.19
C LEU A 421 -61.06 -92.00 -83.79
N GLN A 422 -61.19 -90.85 -84.45
CA GLN A 422 -62.38 -90.50 -85.23
C GLN A 422 -62.39 -91.21 -86.58
N GLN A 423 -61.28 -91.15 -87.33
CA GLN A 423 -61.14 -91.82 -88.63
C GLN A 423 -61.41 -93.33 -88.52
N GLN A 424 -60.84 -93.99 -87.52
CA GLN A 424 -61.00 -95.44 -87.31
C GLN A 424 -62.45 -95.84 -87.00
N ARG A 425 -63.22 -94.99 -86.31
CA ARG A 425 -64.66 -95.22 -86.06
C ARG A 425 -65.50 -95.08 -87.33
N VAL A 426 -65.25 -94.05 -88.15
CA VAL A 426 -65.95 -93.86 -89.43
C VAL A 426 -65.71 -95.03 -90.37
N LEU A 427 -64.45 -95.51 -90.47
CA LEU A 427 -64.11 -96.69 -91.26
C LEU A 427 -64.87 -97.93 -90.76
N SER A 428 -64.87 -98.20 -89.44
CA SER A 428 -65.59 -99.33 -88.86
C SER A 428 -67.10 -99.30 -89.13
N GLN A 429 -67.74 -98.12 -89.11
CA GLN A 429 -69.17 -97.99 -89.40
C GLN A 429 -69.47 -98.23 -90.89
N THR A 430 -68.67 -97.65 -91.79
CA THR A 430 -68.85 -97.86 -93.25
C THR A 430 -68.55 -99.31 -93.68
N GLU A 431 -67.70 -100.05 -92.95
CA GLU A 431 -67.54 -101.50 -93.17
C GLU A 431 -68.75 -102.31 -92.72
N SER A 432 -69.39 -102.00 -91.57
CA SER A 432 -70.58 -102.72 -91.13
C SER A 432 -71.80 -102.48 -92.03
N GLU A 433 -72.06 -101.23 -92.42
CA GLU A 433 -73.16 -100.89 -93.35
C GLU A 433 -72.99 -101.62 -94.70
N LYS A 434 -71.75 -101.71 -95.20
CA LYS A 434 -71.43 -102.45 -96.41
C LYS A 434 -71.66 -103.96 -96.28
N GLN A 435 -71.37 -104.55 -95.12
CA GLN A 435 -71.64 -105.97 -94.86
C GLN A 435 -73.14 -106.27 -94.77
N GLU A 436 -73.93 -105.41 -94.13
CA GLU A 436 -75.39 -105.56 -94.05
C GLU A 436 -76.05 -105.45 -95.44
N LEU A 437 -75.66 -104.47 -96.25
CA LEU A 437 -76.18 -104.29 -97.62
C LEU A 437 -75.85 -105.50 -98.53
N VAL A 438 -74.64 -106.06 -98.42
CA VAL A 438 -74.26 -107.28 -99.15
C VAL A 438 -75.06 -108.49 -98.67
N ALA A 439 -75.30 -108.62 -97.36
CA ALA A 439 -76.13 -109.70 -96.81
C ALA A 439 -77.60 -109.62 -97.28
N GLU A 440 -78.18 -108.41 -97.33
CA GLU A 440 -79.52 -108.16 -97.88
C GLU A 440 -79.62 -108.56 -99.36
N GLN A 441 -78.63 -108.18 -100.17
CA GLN A 441 -78.58 -108.49 -101.60
C GLN A 441 -78.54 -110.00 -101.83
N LEU A 442 -77.65 -110.70 -101.11
CA LEU A 442 -77.45 -112.15 -101.21
C LEU A 442 -78.64 -112.95 -100.64
N ALA A 443 -79.43 -112.37 -99.73
CA ALA A 443 -80.70 -112.95 -99.27
C ALA A 443 -81.80 -112.84 -100.37
N LYS A 444 -81.96 -111.66 -100.98
CA LYS A 444 -82.94 -111.43 -102.06
C LYS A 444 -82.67 -112.28 -103.30
N GLU A 445 -81.39 -112.50 -103.63
CA GLU A 445 -80.98 -113.35 -104.74
C GLU A 445 -81.31 -114.85 -104.52
N ARG A 446 -81.21 -115.34 -103.28
CA ARG A 446 -81.62 -116.72 -102.92
C ARG A 446 -83.13 -116.93 -103.00
N GLU A 447 -83.93 -115.93 -102.60
CA GLU A 447 -85.39 -115.97 -102.77
C GLU A 447 -85.77 -116.00 -104.25
N LEU A 448 -85.10 -115.19 -105.08
CA LEU A 448 -85.31 -115.16 -106.53
C LEU A 448 -84.99 -116.52 -107.19
N GLN A 449 -83.88 -117.17 -106.81
CA GLN A 449 -83.52 -118.50 -107.32
C GLN A 449 -84.55 -119.59 -106.95
N LYS A 450 -85.13 -119.56 -105.74
CA LYS A 450 -86.23 -120.48 -105.37
C LYS A 450 -87.47 -120.28 -106.24
N ALA A 451 -87.84 -119.02 -106.51
CA ALA A 451 -89.01 -118.69 -107.32
C ALA A 451 -88.84 -119.18 -108.78
N ILE A 452 -87.63 -119.07 -109.34
CA ILE A 452 -87.30 -119.61 -110.67
C ILE A 452 -87.46 -121.14 -110.71
N LEU A 453 -86.88 -121.86 -109.73
CA LEU A 453 -87.00 -123.32 -109.64
C LEU A 453 -88.46 -123.81 -109.45
N GLN A 454 -89.33 -123.02 -108.80
CA GLN A 454 -90.76 -123.33 -108.74
C GLN A 454 -91.47 -123.09 -110.07
N LEU A 455 -91.07 -122.08 -110.85
CA LEU A 455 -91.60 -121.80 -112.18
C LEU A 455 -91.23 -122.90 -113.19
N GLU A 456 -89.95 -123.28 -113.26
CA GLU A 456 -89.49 -124.37 -114.14
C GLU A 456 -90.23 -125.69 -113.87
N LYS A 457 -90.44 -126.01 -112.58
CA LYS A 457 -91.16 -127.21 -112.18
C LYS A 457 -92.63 -127.18 -112.63
N LEU A 458 -93.31 -126.04 -112.48
CA LEU A 458 -94.69 -125.86 -112.94
C LEU A 458 -94.80 -125.88 -114.47
N GLU A 459 -93.79 -125.41 -115.21
CA GLU A 459 -93.78 -125.55 -116.67
C GLU A 459 -93.60 -127.00 -117.13
N HIS A 460 -92.73 -127.78 -116.47
CA HIS A 460 -92.60 -129.22 -116.74
C HIS A 460 -93.87 -130.00 -116.40
N GLU A 461 -94.52 -129.72 -115.27
CA GLU A 461 -95.81 -130.31 -114.90
C GLU A 461 -96.91 -129.93 -115.92
N ARG A 462 -96.89 -128.70 -116.46
CA ARG A 462 -97.79 -128.28 -117.55
C ARG A 462 -97.49 -128.96 -118.89
N GLN A 463 -96.22 -129.15 -119.25
CA GLN A 463 -95.82 -129.83 -120.49
C GLN A 463 -96.24 -131.30 -120.48
N GLY A 464 -95.97 -132.02 -119.38
CA GLY A 464 -96.43 -133.40 -119.21
C GLY A 464 -97.97 -133.55 -119.26
N ALA A 465 -98.71 -132.55 -118.74
CA ALA A 465 -100.17 -132.53 -118.84
C ALA A 465 -100.67 -132.34 -120.29
N VAL A 466 -99.96 -131.55 -121.12
CA VAL A 466 -100.29 -131.34 -122.54
C VAL A 466 -100.01 -132.61 -123.36
N GLU A 467 -98.87 -133.27 -123.17
CA GLU A 467 -98.55 -134.51 -123.87
C GLU A 467 -99.55 -135.63 -123.57
N GLN A 468 -99.98 -135.75 -122.30
CA GLN A 468 -101.05 -136.69 -121.91
C GLN A 468 -102.39 -136.36 -122.57
N TYR A 469 -102.70 -135.08 -122.78
CA TYR A 469 -103.92 -134.65 -123.48
C TYR A 469 -103.91 -135.04 -124.97
N GLU A 470 -102.77 -134.88 -125.66
CA GLU A 470 -102.60 -135.33 -127.05
C GLU A 470 -102.60 -136.86 -127.19
N GLU A 471 -102.01 -137.57 -126.24
CA GLU A 471 -102.02 -139.03 -126.14
C GLU A 471 -103.44 -139.61 -125.94
N ILE A 472 -104.30 -138.89 -125.23
CA ILE A 472 -105.74 -139.19 -125.10
C ILE A 472 -106.49 -138.84 -126.38
N SER A 473 -106.22 -137.68 -127.00
CA SER A 473 -106.84 -137.26 -128.27
C SER A 473 -106.60 -138.29 -129.39
N ARG A 474 -105.37 -138.79 -129.52
CA ARG A 474 -105.00 -139.88 -130.46
C ARG A 474 -105.73 -141.21 -130.21
N LYS A 475 -106.30 -141.44 -129.02
CA LYS A 475 -107.13 -142.60 -128.69
C LYS A 475 -108.62 -142.33 -128.95
N LEU A 476 -109.08 -141.10 -128.77
CA LEU A 476 -110.47 -140.68 -128.94
C LEU A 476 -110.94 -140.76 -130.40
N GLU A 477 -110.14 -140.29 -131.36
CA GLU A 477 -110.52 -140.34 -132.79
C GLU A 477 -110.49 -141.77 -133.36
N ARG A 478 -109.61 -142.63 -132.84
CA ARG A 478 -109.60 -144.07 -133.18
C ARG A 478 -110.80 -144.82 -132.61
N ALA A 479 -111.42 -144.33 -131.53
CA ALA A 479 -112.68 -144.86 -131.01
C ALA A 479 -113.90 -144.41 -131.82
N ALA A 480 -113.87 -143.23 -132.44
CA ALA A 480 -115.03 -142.64 -133.14
C ALA A 480 -115.51 -143.42 -134.39
N ASN A 481 -114.70 -144.33 -134.94
CA ASN A 481 -114.95 -144.91 -136.26
C ASN A 481 -115.89 -146.15 -136.32
N LYS A 482 -116.30 -146.77 -135.20
CA LYS A 482 -117.09 -148.04 -135.22
C LYS A 482 -118.30 -148.16 -134.27
N THR A 483 -118.94 -147.05 -133.92
CA THR A 483 -120.33 -146.98 -133.39
C THR A 483 -120.85 -145.56 -133.61
N LYS A 484 -121.72 -145.23 -134.57
CA LYS A 484 -122.67 -145.97 -135.44
C LYS A 484 -123.85 -146.66 -134.75
N THR A 485 -125.05 -146.13 -135.06
CA THR A 485 -126.41 -146.69 -134.93
C THR A 485 -127.02 -146.89 -133.52
N TRP A 486 -128.29 -146.47 -133.42
CA TRP A 486 -129.30 -146.92 -132.44
C TRP A 486 -129.24 -146.46 -130.97
N LYS A 487 -129.01 -145.15 -130.79
CA LYS A 487 -130.04 -144.33 -130.12
C LYS A 487 -130.54 -143.21 -131.06
N ASP A 488 -131.05 -143.65 -132.21
CA ASP A 488 -131.96 -142.85 -133.04
C ASP A 488 -133.39 -143.06 -132.51
N LYS A 489 -134.25 -142.03 -132.62
CA LYS A 489 -135.64 -141.94 -132.11
C LYS A 489 -135.75 -141.96 -130.57
N VAL A 490 -136.36 -140.99 -129.88
CA VAL A 490 -136.94 -139.68 -130.24
C VAL A 490 -136.47 -138.71 -129.13
N ALA A 491 -135.71 -137.63 -129.33
CA ALA A 491 -135.53 -136.68 -130.45
C ALA A 491 -136.72 -135.71 -130.65
N ARG A 492 -136.56 -134.69 -131.52
CA ARG A 492 -137.61 -133.72 -131.92
C ARG A 492 -138.07 -132.80 -130.76
N HIS A 493 -137.88 -131.49 -130.76
CA HIS A 493 -137.66 -130.51 -131.84
C HIS A 493 -136.71 -129.40 -131.38
N GLU A 494 -136.17 -128.62 -132.35
CA GLU A 494 -135.57 -127.27 -132.23
C GLU A 494 -134.49 -127.01 -131.12
N GLY A 495 -133.61 -126.01 -131.19
CA GLY A 495 -133.43 -124.94 -132.17
C GLY A 495 -133.39 -123.55 -131.50
N LEU A 496 -132.55 -122.64 -132.02
CA LEU A 496 -132.68 -121.17 -131.93
C LEU A 496 -132.37 -120.42 -130.58
N VAL A 497 -131.43 -119.45 -130.66
CA VAL A 497 -131.56 -118.03 -130.21
C VAL A 497 -131.19 -117.55 -128.75
N HIS A 498 -130.06 -116.80 -128.68
CA HIS A 498 -129.79 -115.48 -127.99
C HIS A 498 -129.46 -115.22 -126.47
N LEU A 499 -128.41 -114.37 -126.27
CA LEU A 499 -128.21 -113.13 -125.44
C LEU A 499 -128.32 -113.01 -123.87
N ILE A 500 -127.30 -112.33 -123.28
CA ILE A 500 -127.31 -111.22 -122.24
C ILE A 500 -127.38 -111.46 -120.69
N HIS A 501 -126.41 -110.85 -119.94
CA HIS A 501 -126.32 -110.24 -118.56
C HIS A 501 -127.23 -110.71 -117.36
N PRO A 502 -127.14 -110.23 -116.07
CA PRO A 502 -126.19 -109.38 -115.27
C PRO A 502 -125.61 -110.16 -114.03
N GLY A 503 -125.22 -109.70 -112.80
CA GLY A 503 -124.92 -108.40 -112.13
C GLY A 503 -125.20 -108.35 -110.59
N HIS A 504 -124.64 -107.37 -109.83
CA HIS A 504 -124.94 -106.96 -108.40
C HIS A 504 -124.43 -107.88 -107.23
N LYS A 505 -124.36 -107.56 -105.90
CA LYS A 505 -124.28 -106.38 -104.93
C LYS A 505 -124.07 -106.94 -103.46
N ALA A 506 -123.68 -106.27 -102.35
CA ALA A 506 -123.00 -104.96 -102.10
C ALA A 506 -122.21 -104.77 -100.73
N PRO A 507 -122.76 -104.48 -99.50
CA PRO A 507 -122.20 -103.33 -98.72
C PRO A 507 -122.06 -103.33 -97.15
N GLN A 508 -121.29 -102.32 -96.66
CA GLN A 508 -121.50 -101.49 -95.43
C GLN A 508 -121.17 -102.08 -94.02
N ARG A 509 -120.94 -101.34 -92.92
CA ARG A 509 -121.01 -99.89 -92.51
C ARG A 509 -119.76 -99.46 -91.71
N ILE A 510 -119.33 -98.20 -91.51
CA ILE A 510 -119.80 -96.81 -91.79
C ILE A 510 -120.77 -96.13 -90.77
N THR A 511 -120.27 -95.17 -89.98
CA THR A 511 -121.03 -94.05 -89.35
C THR A 511 -120.61 -92.70 -89.96
N ASN A 512 -121.32 -91.61 -89.68
CA ASN A 512 -120.99 -90.26 -90.16
C ASN A 512 -119.63 -89.79 -89.63
N TRP A 513 -118.71 -89.45 -90.55
CA TRP A 513 -117.25 -89.24 -90.34
C TRP A 513 -116.43 -90.48 -89.90
N GLY A 514 -117.06 -91.64 -89.68
CA GLY A 514 -116.43 -92.82 -89.05
C GLY A 514 -115.80 -93.84 -90.02
N PRO A 515 -115.44 -95.06 -89.53
CA PRO A 515 -115.78 -95.61 -88.22
C PRO A 515 -115.03 -94.93 -87.06
N ALA A 516 -115.79 -94.55 -86.04
CA ALA A 516 -115.34 -93.89 -84.82
C ALA A 516 -115.78 -94.75 -83.60
N SER A 517 -115.55 -94.44 -82.31
CA SER A 517 -115.07 -93.24 -81.60
C SER A 517 -114.91 -93.61 -80.09
N PHE A 518 -114.17 -92.78 -79.31
CA PHE A 518 -114.25 -92.67 -77.83
C PHE A 518 -113.69 -93.83 -76.96
N THR A 519 -113.21 -93.64 -75.71
CA THR A 519 -112.28 -92.63 -75.13
C THR A 519 -111.79 -93.12 -73.74
N ASP A 520 -110.58 -93.69 -73.61
CA ASP A 520 -110.05 -94.06 -72.29
C ASP A 520 -109.60 -92.86 -71.43
N ILE A 521 -109.28 -91.73 -72.07
CA ILE A 521 -108.91 -90.46 -71.38
C ILE A 521 -110.06 -89.97 -70.47
N GLU A 522 -111.32 -90.25 -70.84
CA GLU A 522 -112.50 -89.93 -70.04
C GLU A 522 -112.73 -90.86 -68.84
N LEU A 523 -112.07 -92.02 -68.82
CA LEU A 523 -112.22 -93.04 -67.79
C LEU A 523 -111.33 -92.75 -66.57
N GLU A 524 -110.08 -92.34 -66.80
CA GLU A 524 -109.09 -92.15 -65.74
C GLU A 524 -109.28 -90.83 -64.97
N MET A 525 -109.69 -89.74 -65.65
CA MET A 525 -110.01 -88.49 -64.94
C MET A 525 -111.17 -88.68 -63.95
N ARG A 526 -112.16 -89.53 -64.29
CA ARG A 526 -113.26 -89.90 -63.39
C ARG A 526 -112.79 -90.70 -62.17
N LYS A 527 -111.75 -91.54 -62.28
CA LYS A 527 -111.17 -92.26 -61.12
C LYS A 527 -110.54 -91.31 -60.10
N LYS A 528 -109.82 -90.27 -60.55
CA LYS A 528 -109.15 -89.31 -59.64
C LYS A 528 -110.15 -88.55 -58.77
N SER A 529 -111.20 -88.01 -59.38
CA SER A 529 -112.28 -87.29 -58.69
C SER A 529 -113.00 -88.14 -57.62
N TRP A 530 -113.05 -89.46 -57.80
CA TRP A 530 -113.68 -90.39 -56.85
C TRP A 530 -112.90 -90.56 -55.54
N GLN A 531 -111.57 -90.47 -55.55
CA GLN A 531 -110.77 -90.65 -54.33
C GLN A 531 -110.86 -89.45 -53.38
N GLU A 532 -110.82 -88.22 -53.91
CA GLU A 532 -110.81 -86.99 -53.11
C GLU A 532 -112.11 -86.78 -52.33
N SER A 533 -113.26 -87.16 -52.93
CA SER A 533 -114.57 -87.08 -52.28
C SER A 533 -114.71 -88.01 -51.05
N LYS A 534 -113.91 -89.07 -50.95
CA LYS A 534 -114.06 -90.10 -49.92
C LYS A 534 -113.60 -89.66 -48.52
N ASN A 535 -112.69 -88.69 -48.41
CA ASN A 535 -112.07 -88.28 -47.14
C ASN A 535 -112.90 -87.26 -46.33
N GLN A 536 -114.06 -86.82 -46.82
CA GLN A 536 -114.93 -85.85 -46.12
C GLN A 536 -115.93 -86.46 -45.11
N ARG A 537 -115.76 -87.73 -44.68
CA ARG A 537 -116.63 -88.37 -43.67
C ARG A 537 -115.85 -89.18 -42.64
N ALA A 538 -115.53 -88.53 -41.52
CA ALA A 538 -114.96 -89.19 -40.34
C ALA A 538 -115.63 -88.68 -39.05
N GLN A 539 -116.67 -89.38 -38.60
CA GLN A 539 -117.14 -89.31 -37.22
C GLN A 539 -118.00 -90.53 -36.88
N PRO A 540 -117.83 -91.10 -35.66
CA PRO A 540 -118.91 -91.77 -34.95
C PRO A 540 -119.26 -90.98 -33.67
N LYS A 541 -120.09 -89.93 -33.84
CA LYS A 541 -120.54 -88.93 -32.84
C LYS A 541 -119.49 -87.92 -32.36
#